data_AF-A0A1B0ZUP8-F1
#
_entry.id   AF-A0A1B0ZUP8-F1
#
_cell.length_a   1.000
_cell.length_b   1.000
_cell.length_c   1.000
_cell.angle_alpha   90.00
_cell.angle_beta   90.00
_cell.angle_gamma   90.00
#
_symmetry.space_group_name_H-M   'P 1'
#
loop_
_entity.id
_entity.type
_entity.pdbx_description
1 polymer ?
#
loop_
_entity_poly.entity_id
_entity_poly.type
_entity_poly.pdbx_seq_one_letter_code
_entity_poly.pdbx_strand_id
1 'polypeptide(L)'
;MAHLASSYASYETFLRGADAFWSVDLGAMNNSGVTGDALLSVNTEEDGTRYLNISISAAGLTPDVRHAQHVHGTFDDEGNPSDARMPVTADDADQDGFVEVLEGLAAYGDILLPLTDGDGVLPMTRSDGTMNFIQSYELGDDSNFFSPVSGNDYTAADLMPMENREIVIHGQNVGSGFGAGTGGEINGSQDGYVGLLPVAAGEIEGTNRAQALDILEDQFQRASETVRLGAGDDVFDGGLGNDRIYGGKGTDRIDGGADDDWLWGRSQNDVLRGDGGDDHLFGNKGSDRLFGDEGDDHLKGHGGGDDLNGGSGNDMLKGHRGDDMLEGSAGRDMLKGHSGDDVLTGGNGRDVLTGGAGWDEFVYTDMREGRDRITDFEDGIDLISLNTLGMDFADLSISDAARGARVEFGNTSILLEGVMADQLDQSDFIF
;
A
#
# COMPACT_ATOMS: atom_id res chain seq x y z
N MET A 1 -14.14 0.79 5.85
CA MET A 1 -13.15 1.41 4.95
C MET A 1 -12.10 0.41 4.47
N ALA A 2 -12.12 -0.85 4.92
CA ALA A 2 -11.22 -1.92 4.46
C ALA A 2 -11.57 -2.49 3.06
N HIS A 3 -12.11 -1.67 2.15
CA HIS A 3 -12.92 -2.17 1.01
C HIS A 3 -12.26 -2.11 -0.36
N LEU A 4 -10.99 -1.76 -0.46
CA LEU A 4 -10.30 -1.71 -1.75
C LEU A 4 -9.15 -2.72 -1.66
N ALA A 5 -9.23 -3.81 -2.42
CA ALA A 5 -8.08 -4.67 -2.62
C ALA A 5 -6.93 -3.81 -3.16
N SER A 6 -5.96 -3.53 -2.28
CA SER A 6 -4.73 -2.78 -2.55
C SER A 6 -3.49 -3.63 -2.23
N SER A 7 -3.70 -4.86 -1.77
CA SER A 7 -2.67 -5.80 -1.32
C SER A 7 -3.09 -7.24 -1.60
N TYR A 8 -2.16 -8.19 -1.61
CA TYR A 8 -2.50 -9.61 -1.77
C TYR A 8 -3.31 -10.14 -0.58
N ALA A 9 -2.99 -9.72 0.64
CA ALA A 9 -3.71 -10.13 1.85
C ALA A 9 -5.18 -9.66 1.85
N SER A 10 -5.42 -8.41 1.45
CA SER A 10 -6.77 -7.87 1.32
C SER A 10 -7.54 -8.58 0.20
N TYR A 11 -6.89 -8.81 -0.95
CA TYR A 11 -7.54 -9.53 -2.05
C TYR A 11 -7.86 -10.99 -1.69
N GLU A 12 -6.98 -11.72 -1.00
CA GLU A 12 -7.25 -13.10 -0.58
C GLU A 12 -8.52 -13.17 0.30
N THR A 13 -8.69 -12.20 1.20
CA THR A 13 -9.89 -12.09 2.05
C THR A 13 -11.16 -11.96 1.20
N PHE A 14 -11.15 -11.09 0.20
CA PHE A 14 -12.26 -10.96 -0.76
C PHE A 14 -12.50 -12.24 -1.53
N LEU A 15 -11.44 -12.83 -2.08
CA LEU A 15 -11.52 -14.00 -2.94
C LEU A 15 -12.19 -15.19 -2.24
N ARG A 16 -12.00 -15.33 -0.92
CA ARG A 16 -12.67 -16.35 -0.09
C ARG A 16 -14.19 -16.17 0.00
N GLY A 17 -14.67 -14.94 -0.10
CA GLY A 17 -16.08 -14.56 -0.09
C GLY A 17 -16.72 -14.36 -1.47
N ALA A 18 -15.94 -14.39 -2.55
CA ALA A 18 -16.42 -14.01 -3.88
C ALA A 18 -17.49 -14.96 -4.45
N ASP A 19 -18.39 -14.36 -5.25
CA ASP A 19 -19.53 -14.98 -5.90
C ASP A 19 -19.16 -15.61 -7.26
N ALA A 20 -18.17 -15.04 -7.94
CA ALA A 20 -17.73 -15.46 -9.27
C ALA A 20 -16.24 -15.17 -9.48
N PHE A 21 -15.61 -15.97 -10.34
CA PHE A 21 -14.17 -16.02 -10.54
C PHE A 21 -13.84 -16.16 -12.02
N TRP A 22 -12.85 -15.40 -12.48
CA TRP A 22 -12.27 -15.56 -13.80
C TRP A 22 -10.75 -15.42 -13.72
N SER A 23 -10.06 -16.02 -14.69
CA SER A 23 -8.61 -15.93 -14.83
C SER A 23 -8.23 -15.65 -16.27
N VAL A 24 -7.04 -15.10 -16.44
CA VAL A 24 -6.43 -14.82 -17.75
C VAL A 24 -5.02 -15.42 -17.76
N ASP A 25 -4.66 -16.12 -18.83
CA ASP A 25 -3.27 -16.49 -19.12
C ASP A 25 -2.70 -15.53 -20.17
N LEU A 26 -1.80 -14.64 -19.72
CA LEU A 26 -1.17 -13.63 -20.56
C LEU A 26 -0.02 -14.18 -21.41
N GLY A 27 0.42 -15.42 -21.15
CA GLY A 27 1.44 -16.12 -21.94
C GLY A 27 0.85 -17.02 -23.05
N ALA A 28 -0.40 -17.44 -22.93
CA ALA A 28 -1.02 -18.39 -23.86
C ALA A 28 -1.17 -17.86 -25.30
N MET A 29 -1.44 -16.56 -25.45
CA MET A 29 -1.98 -16.01 -26.69
C MET A 29 -0.98 -15.19 -27.51
N ASN A 30 0.26 -14.96 -27.07
CA ASN A 30 1.17 -14.07 -27.82
C ASN A 30 2.60 -14.59 -27.99
N ASN A 31 3.24 -14.20 -29.09
CA ASN A 31 4.69 -14.26 -29.26
C ASN A 31 5.36 -12.96 -28.75
N SER A 32 4.72 -12.24 -27.81
CA SER A 32 5.26 -10.98 -27.29
C SER A 32 6.51 -11.23 -26.46
N GLY A 33 6.60 -12.39 -25.81
CA GLY A 33 7.62 -12.68 -24.79
C GLY A 33 7.22 -12.24 -23.39
N VAL A 34 6.06 -11.62 -23.22
CA VAL A 34 5.43 -11.40 -21.92
C VAL A 34 4.78 -12.70 -21.45
N THR A 35 4.95 -12.98 -20.16
CA THR A 35 4.29 -14.09 -19.46
C THR A 35 3.63 -13.56 -18.21
N GLY A 36 2.54 -14.20 -17.78
CA GLY A 36 1.85 -13.78 -16.57
C GLY A 36 0.44 -14.29 -16.54
N ASP A 37 -0.29 -13.86 -15.52
CA ASP A 37 -1.70 -14.18 -15.34
C ASP A 37 -2.43 -12.99 -14.71
N ALA A 38 -3.75 -12.99 -14.91
CA ALA A 38 -4.64 -12.10 -14.19
C ALA A 38 -5.74 -12.89 -13.51
N LEU A 39 -6.25 -12.35 -12.41
CA LEU A 39 -7.39 -12.88 -11.68
C LEU A 39 -8.44 -11.79 -11.56
N LEU A 40 -9.70 -12.16 -11.77
CA LEU A 40 -10.84 -11.30 -11.53
C LEU A 40 -11.82 -12.02 -10.60
N SER A 41 -12.38 -11.29 -9.66
CA SER A 41 -13.47 -11.83 -8.84
C SER A 41 -14.50 -10.76 -8.51
N VAL A 42 -15.75 -11.18 -8.43
CA VAL A 42 -16.83 -10.30 -7.99
C VAL A 42 -17.32 -10.69 -6.62
N ASN A 43 -17.42 -9.70 -5.74
CA ASN A 43 -17.96 -9.81 -4.40
C ASN A 43 -19.22 -8.96 -4.29
N THR A 44 -20.23 -9.47 -3.58
CA THR A 44 -21.42 -8.71 -3.20
C THR A 44 -21.44 -8.58 -1.67
N GLU A 45 -21.39 -7.34 -1.18
CA GLU A 45 -21.50 -7.03 0.24
C GLU A 45 -22.91 -7.28 0.78
N GLU A 46 -23.06 -7.31 2.11
CA GLU A 46 -24.37 -7.52 2.77
C GLU A 46 -25.41 -6.46 2.38
N ASP A 47 -24.97 -5.24 2.05
CA ASP A 47 -25.82 -4.14 1.60
C ASP A 47 -26.18 -4.20 0.10
N GLY A 48 -25.63 -5.17 -0.64
CA GLY A 48 -25.84 -5.38 -2.06
C GLY A 48 -24.86 -4.65 -2.97
N THR A 49 -23.93 -3.87 -2.43
CA THR A 49 -22.85 -3.24 -3.20
C THR A 49 -21.95 -4.31 -3.80
N ARG A 50 -21.57 -4.16 -5.07
CA ARG A 50 -20.75 -5.15 -5.78
C ARG A 50 -19.41 -4.55 -6.16
N TYR A 51 -18.35 -5.33 -5.93
CA TYR A 51 -16.98 -4.95 -6.27
C TYR A 51 -16.40 -5.94 -7.26
N LEU A 52 -15.71 -5.43 -8.28
CA LEU A 52 -14.83 -6.20 -9.16
C LEU A 52 -13.40 -5.99 -8.69
N ASN A 53 -12.80 -7.05 -8.16
CA ASN A 53 -11.38 -7.07 -7.81
C ASN A 53 -10.59 -7.66 -8.97
N ILE A 54 -9.44 -7.06 -9.26
CA ILE A 54 -8.55 -7.46 -10.34
C ILE A 54 -7.12 -7.54 -9.78
N SER A 55 -6.42 -8.63 -10.05
CA SER A 55 -4.96 -8.70 -9.91
C SER A 55 -4.30 -9.11 -11.21
N ILE A 56 -3.12 -8.58 -11.45
CA ILE A 56 -2.30 -8.88 -12.62
C ILE A 56 -0.86 -9.03 -12.15
N SER A 57 -0.20 -10.09 -12.59
CA SER A 57 1.24 -10.27 -12.43
C SER A 57 1.83 -10.67 -13.77
N ALA A 58 2.76 -9.86 -14.27
CA ALA A 58 3.37 -10.03 -15.58
C ALA A 58 4.89 -9.82 -15.54
N ALA A 59 5.59 -10.49 -16.45
CA ALA A 59 7.04 -10.38 -16.63
C ALA A 59 7.39 -10.38 -18.12
N GLY A 60 8.56 -9.84 -18.48
CA GLY A 60 9.01 -9.74 -19.87
C GLY A 60 8.53 -8.47 -20.58
N LEU A 61 8.10 -7.47 -19.81
CA LEU A 61 7.75 -6.13 -20.27
C LEU A 61 9.01 -5.25 -20.38
N THR A 62 8.93 -4.10 -21.06
CA THR A 62 10.04 -3.13 -21.02
C THR A 62 10.22 -2.62 -19.61
N PRO A 63 11.44 -2.54 -19.06
CA PRO A 63 11.66 -1.94 -17.75
C PRO A 63 11.35 -0.43 -17.71
N ASP A 64 10.93 0.04 -16.53
CA ASP A 64 10.79 1.46 -16.18
C ASP A 64 9.87 2.26 -17.13
N VAL A 65 8.80 1.64 -17.63
CA VAL A 65 7.79 2.33 -18.44
C VAL A 65 6.38 2.09 -17.89
N ARG A 66 5.48 3.03 -18.17
CA ARG A 66 4.07 2.87 -17.84
C ARG A 66 3.40 1.96 -18.85
N HIS A 67 2.49 1.13 -18.36
CA HIS A 67 1.76 0.17 -19.17
C HIS A 67 0.29 0.55 -19.22
N ALA A 68 -0.20 0.85 -20.42
CA ALA A 68 -1.63 0.92 -20.64
C ALA A 68 -2.21 -0.48 -20.47
N GLN A 69 -3.19 -0.62 -19.59
CA GLN A 69 -3.89 -1.85 -19.32
C GLN A 69 -5.38 -1.61 -19.34
N HIS A 70 -6.15 -2.57 -19.84
CA HIS A 70 -7.60 -2.44 -19.89
C HIS A 70 -8.32 -3.77 -20.09
N VAL A 71 -9.59 -3.78 -19.69
CA VAL A 71 -10.58 -4.75 -20.18
C VAL A 71 -11.29 -4.18 -21.40
N HIS A 72 -11.35 -4.94 -22.49
CA HIS A 72 -12.11 -4.58 -23.69
C HIS A 72 -13.04 -5.71 -24.14
N GLY A 73 -13.96 -5.37 -25.04
CA GLY A 73 -14.89 -6.32 -25.64
C GLY A 73 -15.50 -5.78 -26.93
N THR A 74 -15.93 -6.70 -27.80
CA THR A 74 -16.69 -6.33 -29.01
C THR A 74 -18.18 -6.35 -28.70
N PHE A 75 -18.97 -5.67 -29.54
CA PHE A 75 -20.43 -5.70 -29.47
C PHE A 75 -21.00 -6.17 -30.81
N ASP A 76 -22.04 -6.99 -30.76
CA ASP A 76 -22.79 -7.41 -31.94
C ASP A 76 -23.69 -6.27 -32.48
N ASP A 77 -24.33 -6.51 -33.63
CA ASP A 77 -25.22 -5.54 -34.27
C ASP A 77 -26.44 -5.17 -33.40
N GLU A 78 -26.77 -6.02 -32.41
CA GLU A 78 -27.81 -5.80 -31.42
C GLU A 78 -27.31 -5.06 -30.16
N GLY A 79 -26.01 -4.74 -30.09
CA GLY A 79 -25.37 -4.07 -28.97
C GLY A 79 -25.11 -4.98 -27.77
N ASN A 80 -25.20 -6.30 -27.93
CA ASN A 80 -24.82 -7.24 -26.88
C ASN A 80 -23.31 -7.50 -26.95
N PRO A 81 -22.66 -7.75 -25.82
CA PRO A 81 -21.25 -8.08 -25.85
C PRO A 81 -20.96 -9.41 -26.54
N SER A 82 -20.05 -9.39 -27.50
CA SER A 82 -19.58 -10.53 -28.27
C SER A 82 -18.12 -10.86 -27.95
N ASP A 83 -17.72 -12.05 -28.36
CA ASP A 83 -16.37 -12.59 -28.16
C ASP A 83 -15.30 -11.58 -28.60
N ALA A 84 -14.37 -11.27 -27.69
CA ALA A 84 -13.27 -10.39 -27.98
C ALA A 84 -12.36 -11.05 -29.02
N ARG A 85 -11.61 -10.23 -29.76
CA ARG A 85 -10.63 -10.74 -30.72
C ARG A 85 -9.28 -10.17 -30.33
N MET A 86 -8.37 -11.08 -30.03
CA MET A 86 -7.00 -10.74 -29.76
C MET A 86 -6.40 -9.84 -30.85
N PRO A 87 -5.84 -8.67 -30.48
CA PRO A 87 -5.00 -7.90 -31.38
C PRO A 87 -3.73 -8.67 -31.74
N VAL A 88 -3.43 -8.82 -33.05
CA VAL A 88 -2.19 -9.43 -33.54
C VAL A 88 -1.30 -8.39 -34.22
N THR A 89 0.00 -8.66 -34.32
CA THR A 89 0.96 -7.75 -34.99
C THR A 89 0.70 -7.56 -36.49
N ALA A 90 -0.14 -8.40 -37.09
CA ALA A 90 -0.57 -8.22 -38.48
C ALA A 90 -1.65 -7.12 -38.60
N ASP A 91 -2.24 -6.74 -37.48
CA ASP A 91 -3.28 -5.72 -37.44
C ASP A 91 -2.66 -4.34 -37.56
N ASP A 92 -1.49 -4.10 -36.92
CA ASP A 92 -0.62 -2.90 -37.01
C ASP A 92 -0.20 -2.65 -38.47
N ALA A 93 -1.10 -2.01 -39.23
CA ALA A 93 -1.09 -2.00 -40.68
C ALA A 93 0.00 -1.08 -41.25
N ASP A 94 0.37 -0.05 -40.50
CA ASP A 94 1.42 0.91 -40.86
C ASP A 94 2.75 0.64 -40.14
N GLN A 95 2.78 -0.38 -39.28
CA GLN A 95 3.97 -0.82 -38.54
C GLN A 95 4.52 0.32 -37.70
N ASP A 96 3.64 1.08 -37.07
CA ASP A 96 4.02 2.16 -36.19
C ASP A 96 3.99 1.74 -34.72
N GLY A 97 3.62 0.49 -34.43
CA GLY A 97 3.69 -0.05 -33.08
C GLY A 97 2.45 0.22 -32.23
N PHE A 98 1.41 0.83 -32.79
CA PHE A 98 0.05 0.78 -32.24
C PHE A 98 -0.72 -0.39 -32.85
N VAL A 99 -1.59 -1.02 -32.04
CA VAL A 99 -2.68 -1.81 -32.63
C VAL A 99 -3.88 -0.91 -32.68
N GLU A 100 -4.56 -0.91 -33.81
CA GLU A 100 -5.65 -0.03 -34.17
C GLU A 100 -6.95 -0.27 -33.38
N VAL A 101 -6.84 -0.99 -32.25
CA VAL A 101 -7.77 -1.00 -31.11
C VAL A 101 -7.91 0.41 -30.53
N LEU A 102 -6.80 1.14 -30.36
CA LEU A 102 -6.81 2.53 -29.88
C LEU A 102 -7.34 3.53 -30.92
N GLU A 103 -7.54 3.07 -32.17
CA GLU A 103 -8.04 3.86 -33.29
C GLU A 103 -9.54 3.62 -33.57
N GLY A 104 -10.21 2.79 -32.76
CA GLY A 104 -11.64 2.53 -32.91
C GLY A 104 -11.98 1.67 -34.12
N LEU A 105 -11.08 0.76 -34.51
CA LEU A 105 -11.48 -0.29 -35.44
C LEU A 105 -12.56 -1.17 -34.80
N ALA A 106 -13.70 -1.27 -35.49
CA ALA A 106 -14.82 -2.11 -35.09
C ALA A 106 -14.45 -3.58 -34.84
N ALA A 107 -13.28 -4.04 -35.32
CA ALA A 107 -12.80 -5.40 -35.15
C ALA A 107 -12.32 -5.74 -33.72
N TYR A 108 -11.91 -4.75 -32.91
CA TYR A 108 -11.28 -4.96 -31.59
C TYR A 108 -12.10 -4.45 -30.41
N GLY A 109 -13.20 -3.75 -30.68
CA GLY A 109 -14.19 -3.37 -29.67
C GLY A 109 -13.81 -2.09 -28.90
N ASP A 110 -14.64 -1.76 -27.90
CA ASP A 110 -14.43 -0.61 -27.04
C ASP A 110 -13.63 -0.99 -25.79
N ILE A 111 -12.83 -0.05 -25.29
CA ILE A 111 -12.24 -0.14 -23.95
C ILE A 111 -13.36 0.12 -22.95
N LEU A 112 -13.57 -0.80 -22.01
CA LEU A 112 -14.67 -0.72 -21.05
C LEU A 112 -14.20 -0.38 -19.65
N LEU A 113 -12.96 -0.74 -19.30
CA LEU A 113 -12.38 -0.49 -17.99
C LEU A 113 -10.88 -0.24 -18.14
N PRO A 114 -10.43 1.02 -18.11
CA PRO A 114 -9.02 1.34 -17.93
C PRO A 114 -8.53 0.84 -16.57
N LEU A 115 -7.35 0.22 -16.55
CA LEU A 115 -6.74 -0.29 -15.32
C LEU A 115 -5.64 0.66 -14.84
N THR A 116 -5.96 1.43 -13.81
CA THR A 116 -5.08 2.39 -13.14
C THR A 116 -5.03 2.08 -11.64
N ASP A 117 -4.01 2.58 -10.95
CA ASP A 117 -3.99 2.59 -9.50
C ASP A 117 -5.10 3.51 -8.91
N GLY A 118 -5.17 3.58 -7.58
CA GLY A 118 -6.16 4.37 -6.86
C GLY A 118 -6.14 5.88 -7.16
N ASP A 119 -5.04 6.40 -7.73
CA ASP A 119 -4.90 7.82 -8.11
C ASP A 119 -5.18 8.06 -9.61
N GLY A 120 -5.62 7.03 -10.34
CA GLY A 120 -5.86 7.13 -11.79
C GLY A 120 -4.57 7.09 -12.61
N VAL A 121 -3.47 6.63 -12.03
CA VAL A 121 -2.17 6.52 -12.69
C VAL A 121 -1.98 5.11 -13.27
N LEU A 122 -1.45 5.04 -14.49
CA LEU A 122 -1.09 3.77 -15.12
C LEU A 122 0.07 3.10 -14.35
N PRO A 123 -0.02 1.78 -14.10
CA PRO A 123 1.04 1.04 -13.43
C PRO A 123 2.32 1.03 -14.27
N MET A 124 3.45 1.01 -13.56
CA MET A 124 4.79 1.08 -14.12
C MET A 124 5.52 -0.24 -13.87
N THR A 125 6.27 -0.71 -14.84
CA THR A 125 7.16 -1.86 -14.66
C THR A 125 8.38 -1.50 -13.85
N ARG A 126 8.86 -2.50 -13.11
CA ARG A 126 10.14 -2.43 -12.41
C ARG A 126 11.31 -2.57 -13.38
N SER A 127 12.50 -2.30 -12.87
CA SER A 127 13.77 -2.34 -13.63
C SER A 127 14.12 -3.73 -14.21
N ASP A 128 13.49 -4.79 -13.74
CA ASP A 128 13.63 -6.16 -14.24
C ASP A 128 12.56 -6.56 -15.28
N GLY A 129 11.64 -5.65 -15.61
CA GLY A 129 10.55 -5.88 -16.55
C GLY A 129 9.37 -6.66 -15.96
N THR A 130 9.26 -6.73 -14.63
CA THR A 130 8.08 -7.25 -13.92
C THR A 130 7.09 -6.13 -13.59
N MET A 131 5.84 -6.51 -13.42
CA MET A 131 4.77 -5.65 -12.94
C MET A 131 3.76 -6.48 -12.16
N ASN A 132 3.36 -5.97 -11.00
CA ASN A 132 2.22 -6.47 -10.24
C ASN A 132 1.22 -5.34 -10.07
N PHE A 133 -0.07 -5.66 -10.12
CA PHE A 133 -1.15 -4.70 -10.01
C PHE A 133 -2.31 -5.35 -9.28
N ILE A 134 -2.89 -4.66 -8.30
CA ILE A 134 -4.13 -5.04 -7.62
C ILE A 134 -4.98 -3.79 -7.48
N GLN A 135 -6.26 -3.90 -7.83
CA GLN A 135 -7.21 -2.82 -7.65
C GLN A 135 -8.63 -3.37 -7.50
N SER A 136 -9.46 -2.64 -6.76
CA SER A 136 -10.90 -2.88 -6.65
C SER A 136 -11.70 -1.77 -7.31
N TYR A 137 -12.75 -2.16 -8.03
CA TYR A 137 -13.69 -1.26 -8.69
C TYR A 137 -15.09 -1.49 -8.16
N GLU A 138 -15.76 -0.42 -7.71
CA GLU A 138 -17.17 -0.48 -7.36
C GLU A 138 -18.02 -0.56 -8.64
N LEU A 139 -18.74 -1.67 -8.84
CA LEU A 139 -19.59 -1.88 -10.03
C LEU A 139 -20.83 -0.96 -10.05
N GLY A 140 -21.10 -0.24 -8.95
CA GLY A 140 -22.15 0.79 -8.89
C GLY A 140 -21.69 2.18 -9.34
N ASP A 141 -20.38 2.38 -9.51
CA ASP A 141 -19.79 3.65 -9.94
C ASP A 141 -19.45 3.59 -11.43
N ASP A 142 -20.35 4.12 -12.25
CA ASP A 142 -20.23 4.16 -13.71
C ASP A 142 -19.01 4.98 -14.19
N SER A 143 -18.41 5.84 -13.34
CA SER A 143 -17.22 6.60 -13.74
C SER A 143 -15.98 5.72 -13.96
N ASN A 144 -16.02 4.47 -13.50
CA ASN A 144 -14.99 3.46 -13.77
C ASN A 144 -15.08 2.89 -15.19
N PHE A 145 -16.21 3.03 -15.90
CA PHE A 145 -16.46 2.35 -17.16
C PHE A 145 -16.64 3.32 -18.32
N PHE A 146 -15.57 3.59 -19.07
CA PHE A 146 -15.62 4.49 -20.22
C PHE A 146 -14.63 4.05 -21.32
N SER A 147 -14.97 4.36 -22.57
CA SER A 147 -14.09 4.17 -23.72
C SER A 147 -13.40 5.48 -24.06
N PRO A 148 -12.08 5.63 -23.84
CA PRO A 148 -11.33 6.77 -24.37
C PRO A 148 -11.30 6.80 -25.90
N VAL A 149 -11.62 5.68 -26.56
CA VAL A 149 -11.60 5.55 -28.03
C VAL A 149 -12.86 6.13 -28.66
N SER A 150 -14.04 5.70 -28.19
CA SER A 150 -15.33 6.19 -28.72
C SER A 150 -15.85 7.42 -27.98
N GLY A 151 -15.33 7.70 -26.78
CA GLY A 151 -15.85 8.74 -25.88
C GLY A 151 -17.19 8.38 -25.24
N ASN A 152 -17.58 7.11 -25.30
CA ASN A 152 -18.81 6.60 -24.69
C ASN A 152 -18.59 6.26 -23.21
N ASP A 153 -19.59 6.55 -22.39
CA ASP A 153 -19.70 6.05 -21.02
C ASP A 153 -20.47 4.72 -21.02
N TYR A 154 -20.05 3.78 -20.17
CA TYR A 154 -20.65 2.45 -20.02
C TYR A 154 -21.12 2.24 -18.57
N THR A 155 -21.83 1.14 -18.38
CA THR A 155 -22.25 0.67 -17.06
C THR A 155 -21.62 -0.68 -16.76
N ALA A 156 -21.64 -1.10 -15.50
CA ALA A 156 -21.19 -2.45 -15.13
C ALA A 156 -21.98 -3.58 -15.84
N ALA A 157 -23.20 -3.32 -16.34
CA ALA A 157 -23.93 -4.29 -17.14
C ALA A 157 -23.29 -4.52 -18.52
N ASP A 158 -22.68 -3.49 -19.10
CA ASP A 158 -22.00 -3.55 -20.39
C ASP A 158 -20.65 -4.26 -20.30
N LEU A 159 -20.05 -4.33 -19.11
CA LEU A 159 -18.83 -5.11 -18.85
C LEU A 159 -19.13 -6.63 -18.77
N MET A 160 -20.39 -7.02 -18.52
CA MET A 160 -20.80 -8.42 -18.31
C MET A 160 -21.34 -9.07 -19.59
N PRO A 161 -21.21 -10.39 -19.79
CA PRO A 161 -20.42 -11.32 -18.98
C PRO A 161 -18.91 -11.20 -19.25
N MET A 162 -18.08 -11.41 -18.22
CA MET A 162 -16.62 -11.35 -18.34
C MET A 162 -16.04 -12.35 -19.33
N GLU A 163 -16.68 -13.52 -19.52
CA GLU A 163 -16.22 -14.58 -20.41
C GLU A 163 -16.16 -14.16 -21.89
N ASN A 164 -16.79 -13.04 -22.23
CA ASN A 164 -16.75 -12.44 -23.58
C ASN A 164 -15.81 -11.22 -23.61
N ARG A 165 -14.79 -11.17 -22.75
CA ARG A 165 -13.85 -10.05 -22.62
C ARG A 165 -12.40 -10.54 -22.62
N GLU A 166 -11.50 -9.60 -22.85
CA GLU A 166 -10.05 -9.79 -22.82
C GLU A 166 -9.41 -8.76 -21.89
N ILE A 167 -8.30 -9.15 -21.26
CA ILE A 167 -7.35 -8.21 -20.64
C ILE A 167 -6.18 -8.01 -21.58
N VAL A 168 -5.82 -6.74 -21.79
CA VAL A 168 -4.72 -6.31 -22.64
C VAL A 168 -3.72 -5.49 -21.85
N ILE A 169 -2.43 -5.76 -22.06
CA ILE A 169 -1.28 -5.05 -21.47
C ILE A 169 -0.34 -4.62 -22.59
N HIS A 170 -0.07 -3.31 -22.69
CA HIS A 170 0.88 -2.74 -23.65
C HIS A 170 2.21 -2.39 -22.97
N GLY A 171 3.36 -2.57 -23.65
CA GLY A 171 4.60 -1.87 -23.25
C GLY A 171 5.93 -2.58 -23.51
N GLN A 172 6.13 -3.26 -24.63
CA GLN A 172 7.48 -3.65 -25.05
C GLN A 172 8.16 -2.58 -25.94
N ASN A 173 9.48 -2.69 -26.15
CA ASN A 173 10.26 -1.69 -26.87
C ASN A 173 10.09 -1.85 -28.40
N VAL A 174 9.42 -0.89 -29.04
CA VAL A 174 9.37 -0.78 -30.51
C VAL A 174 10.58 -0.04 -31.06
N GLY A 175 11.10 -0.49 -32.21
CA GLY A 175 12.31 0.06 -32.82
C GLY A 175 12.20 1.51 -33.28
N SER A 176 13.25 2.05 -33.92
CA SER A 176 13.20 3.41 -34.48
C SER A 176 12.32 3.50 -35.72
N GLY A 177 11.34 4.41 -35.74
CA GLY A 177 10.42 4.64 -36.86
C GLY A 177 8.94 4.37 -36.56
N PHE A 178 8.66 3.88 -35.36
CA PHE A 178 7.35 3.47 -34.85
C PHE A 178 6.74 4.63 -34.01
N GLY A 179 5.45 4.94 -34.17
CA GLY A 179 4.66 5.87 -33.36
C GLY A 179 4.37 7.24 -33.99
N ALA A 180 4.58 7.40 -35.30
CA ALA A 180 4.31 8.62 -36.03
C ALA A 180 2.89 8.55 -36.62
N GLY A 181 1.88 8.64 -35.76
CA GLY A 181 0.52 8.41 -36.19
C GLY A 181 0.12 9.26 -37.41
N THR A 182 -0.59 8.66 -38.36
CA THR A 182 -1.09 9.32 -39.55
C THR A 182 -2.34 10.16 -39.24
N GLY A 183 -2.81 10.92 -40.23
CA GLY A 183 -3.93 11.84 -40.03
C GLY A 183 -5.25 11.09 -39.82
N GLY A 184 -5.73 11.03 -38.57
CA GLY A 184 -6.97 10.36 -38.17
C GLY A 184 -6.84 9.47 -36.94
N GLU A 185 -5.62 9.25 -36.46
CA GLU A 185 -5.30 8.34 -35.37
C GLU A 185 -5.24 9.06 -34.02
N ILE A 186 -5.60 8.36 -32.94
CA ILE A 186 -5.30 8.81 -31.57
C ILE A 186 -3.83 8.51 -31.34
N ASN A 187 -2.99 9.54 -31.44
CA ASN A 187 -1.59 9.42 -31.07
C ASN A 187 -1.54 9.09 -29.57
N GLY A 188 -0.85 8.03 -29.16
CA GLY A 188 -0.70 7.68 -27.74
C GLY A 188 -0.04 8.74 -26.85
N SER A 189 0.48 9.83 -27.43
CA SER A 189 0.90 11.03 -26.69
C SER A 189 -0.22 12.07 -26.47
N GLN A 190 -1.40 11.88 -27.08
CA GLN A 190 -2.62 12.63 -26.80
C GLN A 190 -3.39 11.90 -25.69
N ASP A 191 -3.93 12.66 -24.74
CA ASP A 191 -4.75 12.18 -23.62
C ASP A 191 -4.12 11.11 -22.69
N GLY A 192 -2.79 10.90 -22.78
CA GLY A 192 -2.00 10.18 -21.77
C GLY A 192 -1.73 8.69 -22.03
N TYR A 193 -2.16 8.13 -23.16
CA TYR A 193 -2.11 6.68 -23.44
C TYR A 193 -0.92 6.26 -24.31
N VAL A 194 0.30 6.21 -23.78
CA VAL A 194 1.48 5.81 -24.58
C VAL A 194 1.52 4.29 -24.76
N GLY A 195 0.90 3.78 -25.82
CA GLY A 195 1.00 2.37 -26.22
C GLY A 195 2.32 2.08 -26.94
N LEU A 196 3.09 1.10 -26.47
CA LEU A 196 4.24 0.55 -27.18
C LEU A 196 4.07 -0.98 -27.26
N LEU A 197 3.87 -1.51 -28.46
CA LEU A 197 3.82 -2.95 -28.71
C LEU A 197 5.17 -3.65 -28.43
N PRO A 198 5.18 -4.99 -28.25
CA PRO A 198 4.03 -5.90 -28.26
C PRO A 198 3.07 -5.84 -27.06
N VAL A 199 1.87 -6.35 -27.34
CA VAL A 199 0.74 -6.51 -26.41
C VAL A 199 0.79 -7.93 -25.86
N ALA A 200 0.63 -8.04 -24.56
CA ALA A 200 0.19 -9.27 -23.93
C ALA A 200 -1.32 -9.21 -23.76
N ALA A 201 -2.04 -10.15 -24.37
CA ALA A 201 -3.48 -10.27 -24.24
C ALA A 201 -3.82 -11.69 -23.78
N GLY A 202 -4.92 -11.84 -23.07
CA GLY A 202 -5.51 -13.14 -22.79
C GLY A 202 -7.03 -13.03 -22.65
N GLU A 203 -7.72 -14.08 -23.09
CA GLU A 203 -9.16 -14.24 -22.91
C GLU A 203 -9.46 -14.44 -21.42
N ILE A 204 -10.54 -13.81 -20.96
CA ILE A 204 -11.04 -14.01 -19.61
C ILE A 204 -11.85 -15.31 -19.58
N GLU A 205 -11.35 -16.31 -18.87
CA GLU A 205 -12.00 -17.61 -18.74
C GLU A 205 -12.59 -17.81 -17.34
N GLY A 206 -13.75 -18.45 -17.27
CA GLY A 206 -14.35 -18.84 -15.99
C GLY A 206 -13.46 -19.84 -15.24
N THR A 207 -13.23 -19.59 -13.95
CA THR A 207 -12.42 -20.47 -13.08
C THR A 207 -13.19 -20.84 -11.82
N ASN A 208 -12.56 -21.55 -10.89
CA ASN A 208 -13.12 -21.82 -9.57
C ASN A 208 -12.24 -21.28 -8.45
N ARG A 209 -12.83 -21.10 -7.26
CA ARG A 209 -12.15 -20.52 -6.09
C ARG A 209 -10.82 -21.18 -5.74
N ALA A 210 -10.71 -22.50 -5.85
CA ALA A 210 -9.46 -23.17 -5.50
C ALA A 210 -8.34 -22.78 -6.46
N GLN A 211 -8.62 -22.81 -7.77
CA GLN A 211 -7.67 -22.35 -8.78
C GLN A 211 -7.37 -20.86 -8.67
N ALA A 212 -8.37 -20.04 -8.35
CA ALA A 212 -8.19 -18.61 -8.15
C ALA A 212 -7.24 -18.31 -6.97
N LEU A 213 -7.38 -19.02 -5.85
CA LEU A 213 -6.47 -18.90 -4.71
C LEU A 213 -5.06 -19.39 -5.05
N ASP A 214 -4.93 -20.46 -5.84
CA ASP A 214 -3.63 -20.94 -6.30
C ASP A 214 -2.93 -19.89 -7.20
N ILE A 215 -3.68 -19.24 -8.11
CA ILE A 215 -3.16 -18.14 -8.95
C ILE A 215 -2.71 -16.97 -8.07
N LEU A 216 -3.55 -16.52 -7.13
CA LEU A 216 -3.24 -15.37 -6.27
C LEU A 216 -1.99 -15.63 -5.41
N GLU A 217 -1.84 -16.84 -4.87
CA GLU A 217 -0.63 -17.24 -4.14
C GLU A 217 0.60 -17.24 -5.05
N ASP A 218 0.50 -17.77 -6.26
CA ASP A 218 1.61 -17.75 -7.21
C ASP A 218 2.00 -16.31 -7.62
N GLN A 219 1.03 -15.40 -7.73
CA GLN A 219 1.27 -13.97 -7.96
C GLN A 219 1.98 -13.32 -6.76
N PHE A 220 1.48 -13.57 -5.54
CA PHE A 220 2.07 -13.09 -4.29
C PHE A 220 3.54 -13.50 -4.14
N GLN A 221 3.85 -14.77 -4.43
CA GLN A 221 5.23 -15.28 -4.37
C GLN A 221 6.15 -14.67 -5.43
N ARG A 222 5.62 -14.26 -6.59
CA ARG A 222 6.39 -13.52 -7.61
C ARG A 222 6.60 -12.06 -7.25
N ALA A 223 5.65 -11.48 -6.52
CA ALA A 223 5.68 -10.09 -6.09
C ALA A 223 6.62 -9.87 -4.90
N SER A 224 6.76 -10.87 -4.03
CA SER A 224 7.64 -10.83 -2.85
C SER A 224 9.12 -10.94 -3.21
N GLU A 225 9.92 -9.95 -2.83
CA GLU A 225 11.32 -9.80 -3.24
C GLU A 225 12.32 -9.85 -2.07
N THR A 226 13.60 -9.96 -2.40
CA THR A 226 14.69 -9.72 -1.46
C THR A 226 15.75 -8.86 -2.13
N VAL A 227 15.78 -7.60 -1.76
CA VAL A 227 16.58 -6.55 -2.40
C VAL A 227 17.72 -6.11 -1.50
N ARG A 228 18.90 -5.95 -2.07
CA ARG A 228 20.08 -5.40 -1.39
C ARG A 228 20.58 -4.21 -2.16
N LEU A 229 20.31 -3.03 -1.62
CA LEU A 229 20.80 -1.77 -2.13
C LEU A 229 22.29 -1.59 -1.82
N GLY A 230 22.88 -0.60 -2.46
CA GLY A 230 24.31 -0.52 -2.69
C GLY A 230 25.04 0.29 -1.64
N ALA A 231 25.90 1.15 -2.14
CA ALA A 231 26.45 2.25 -1.37
C ALA A 231 26.09 3.54 -2.08
N GLY A 232 25.85 4.61 -1.31
CA GLY A 232 25.28 5.85 -1.82
C GLY A 232 23.85 6.00 -1.31
N ASP A 233 23.27 7.18 -1.54
CA ASP A 233 21.92 7.49 -1.10
C ASP A 233 20.93 6.89 -2.12
N ASP A 234 20.23 5.82 -1.73
CA ASP A 234 19.32 5.08 -2.60
C ASP A 234 17.85 5.46 -2.36
N VAL A 235 17.01 5.36 -3.39
CA VAL A 235 15.55 5.46 -3.30
C VAL A 235 14.95 4.20 -3.87
N PHE A 236 14.12 3.50 -3.09
CA PHE A 236 13.52 2.24 -3.48
C PHE A 236 12.09 2.11 -2.95
N ASP A 237 11.25 1.44 -3.73
CA ASP A 237 9.85 1.16 -3.46
C ASP A 237 9.63 -0.34 -3.75
N GLY A 238 9.26 -1.11 -2.73
CA GLY A 238 9.00 -2.55 -2.82
C GLY A 238 7.73 -2.86 -3.62
N GLY A 239 6.67 -2.07 -3.39
CA GLY A 239 5.39 -2.21 -4.06
C GLY A 239 4.55 -3.31 -3.42
N LEU A 240 3.91 -4.18 -4.23
CA LEU A 240 3.10 -5.29 -3.71
C LEU A 240 3.96 -6.49 -3.30
N GLY A 241 3.54 -7.19 -2.24
CA GLY A 241 4.09 -8.47 -1.79
C GLY A 241 5.04 -8.31 -0.62
N ASN A 242 5.33 -9.41 0.09
CA ASN A 242 6.14 -9.35 1.31
C ASN A 242 7.64 -9.26 0.99
N ASP A 243 8.17 -8.06 1.04
CA ASP A 243 9.53 -7.73 0.65
C ASP A 243 10.55 -7.77 1.79
N ARG A 244 11.81 -7.97 1.41
CA ARG A 244 12.96 -7.87 2.31
C ARG A 244 14.01 -6.95 1.73
N ILE A 245 14.05 -5.70 2.19
CA ILE A 245 14.85 -4.64 1.59
C ILE A 245 15.97 -4.22 2.55
N TYR A 246 17.21 -4.28 2.08
CA TYR A 246 18.39 -3.83 2.82
C TYR A 246 19.00 -2.58 2.17
N GLY A 247 18.95 -1.41 2.83
CA GLY A 247 19.48 -0.11 2.35
C GLY A 247 20.99 -0.08 2.17
N GLY A 248 21.71 -0.67 3.13
CA GLY A 248 23.14 -0.91 2.96
C GLY A 248 24.00 0.23 3.50
N LYS A 249 24.46 1.15 2.68
CA LYS A 249 25.21 2.32 3.15
C LYS A 249 24.73 3.54 2.38
N GLY A 250 24.21 4.53 3.06
CA GLY A 250 23.66 5.69 2.39
C GLY A 250 22.81 6.44 3.37
N THR A 251 22.34 7.61 3.01
CA THR A 251 21.05 8.05 3.55
C THR A 251 20.00 7.57 2.57
N ASP A 252 19.34 6.47 2.92
CA ASP A 252 18.42 5.77 2.04
C ASP A 252 16.97 6.18 2.32
N ARG A 253 16.14 6.19 1.27
CA ARG A 253 14.68 6.29 1.39
C ARG A 253 14.06 5.02 0.83
N ILE A 254 13.44 4.24 1.70
CA ILE A 254 12.89 2.93 1.37
C ILE A 254 11.42 2.91 1.73
N ASP A 255 10.60 2.57 0.75
CA ASP A 255 9.20 2.21 0.88
C ASP A 255 9.05 0.69 0.79
N GLY A 256 8.32 0.10 1.73
CA GLY A 256 7.91 -1.31 1.70
C GLY A 256 6.80 -1.48 0.67
N GLY A 257 5.72 -0.73 0.86
CA GLY A 257 4.59 -0.69 -0.05
C GLY A 257 3.39 -1.37 0.60
N ALA A 258 2.88 -2.42 -0.02
CA ALA A 258 1.70 -3.14 0.45
C ALA A 258 2.04 -4.60 0.75
N ASP A 259 1.33 -5.17 1.73
CA ASP A 259 1.62 -6.46 2.38
C ASP A 259 2.78 -6.37 3.39
N ASP A 260 3.14 -7.49 4.05
CA ASP A 260 4.01 -7.41 5.25
C ASP A 260 5.51 -7.44 4.89
N ASP A 261 6.20 -6.34 5.19
CA ASP A 261 7.57 -6.06 4.77
C ASP A 261 8.62 -6.10 5.87
N TRP A 262 9.87 -6.27 5.45
CA TRP A 262 11.04 -6.16 6.32
C TRP A 262 12.08 -5.20 5.75
N LEU A 263 12.30 -4.09 6.44
CA LEU A 263 13.15 -3.00 5.97
C LEU A 263 14.34 -2.78 6.92
N TRP A 264 15.56 -2.66 6.37
CA TRP A 264 16.77 -2.35 7.13
C TRP A 264 17.53 -1.17 6.53
N GLY A 265 17.58 -0.03 7.22
CA GLY A 265 18.35 1.15 6.79
C GLY A 265 19.86 0.88 6.78
N ARG A 266 20.37 0.36 7.91
CA ARG A 266 21.74 -0.12 8.19
C ARG A 266 22.69 0.95 8.70
N SER A 267 22.97 2.00 7.97
CA SER A 267 23.99 2.96 8.40
C SER A 267 23.81 4.34 7.80
N GLN A 268 24.05 5.35 8.63
CA GLN A 268 23.69 6.75 8.41
C GLN A 268 22.18 6.95 8.58
N ASN A 269 21.68 8.13 8.25
CA ASN A 269 20.34 8.54 8.63
C ASN A 269 19.39 8.15 7.50
N ASP A 270 18.53 7.17 7.75
CA ASP A 270 17.63 6.58 6.76
C ASP A 270 16.17 7.01 6.99
N VAL A 271 15.35 6.89 5.95
CA VAL A 271 13.89 7.03 6.03
C VAL A 271 13.26 5.72 5.55
N LEU A 272 12.58 5.02 6.46
CA LEU A 272 11.92 3.75 6.20
C LEU A 272 10.40 3.92 6.39
N ARG A 273 9.62 3.38 5.47
CA ARG A 273 8.16 3.44 5.46
C ARG A 273 7.61 2.05 5.16
N GLY A 274 6.77 1.53 6.04
CA GLY A 274 6.08 0.24 5.86
C GLY A 274 4.93 0.36 4.85
N ASP A 275 4.15 1.44 5.00
CA ASP A 275 2.92 1.74 4.25
C ASP A 275 1.75 0.84 4.66
N GLY A 276 1.47 -0.29 4.01
CA GLY A 276 0.30 -1.11 4.35
C GLY A 276 0.63 -2.56 4.60
N GLY A 277 0.47 -3.05 5.83
CA GLY A 277 0.82 -4.42 6.21
C GLY A 277 1.35 -4.46 7.64
N ASP A 278 1.62 -5.66 8.17
CA ASP A 278 2.24 -5.80 9.51
C ASP A 278 3.79 -5.78 9.38
N ASP A 279 4.40 -4.60 9.42
CA ASP A 279 5.77 -4.40 8.97
C ASP A 279 6.84 -4.50 10.06
N HIS A 280 8.07 -4.74 9.60
CA HIS A 280 9.26 -4.82 10.44
C HIS A 280 10.36 -3.87 9.97
N LEU A 281 10.49 -2.72 10.65
CA LEU A 281 11.43 -1.65 10.30
C LEU A 281 12.60 -1.59 11.28
N PHE A 282 13.82 -1.51 10.73
CA PHE A 282 15.06 -1.45 11.50
C PHE A 282 16.00 -0.33 10.99
N GLY A 283 16.12 0.78 11.72
CA GLY A 283 17.03 1.89 11.39
C GLY A 283 18.50 1.45 11.44
N ASN A 284 18.91 0.85 12.57
CA ASN A 284 20.24 0.34 12.89
C ASN A 284 21.23 1.38 13.41
N LYS A 285 21.78 2.25 12.57
CA LYS A 285 22.82 3.19 12.98
C LYS A 285 22.61 4.50 12.26
N GLY A 286 22.49 5.57 13.00
CA GLY A 286 22.15 6.87 12.45
C GLY A 286 20.98 7.43 13.21
N SER A 287 20.61 8.66 12.89
CA SER A 287 19.34 9.22 13.32
C SER A 287 18.32 8.98 12.22
N ASP A 288 17.53 7.93 12.39
CA ASP A 288 16.64 7.38 11.38
C ASP A 288 15.20 7.88 11.58
N ARG A 289 14.39 7.86 10.51
CA ARG A 289 12.94 8.03 10.59
C ARG A 289 12.24 6.78 10.11
N LEU A 290 11.39 6.22 10.96
CA LEU A 290 10.65 4.98 10.70
C LEU A 290 9.15 5.25 10.81
N PHE A 291 8.40 4.89 9.78
CA PHE A 291 6.94 5.01 9.72
C PHE A 291 6.36 3.62 9.44
N GLY A 292 5.53 3.11 10.36
CA GLY A 292 4.78 1.85 10.14
C GLY A 292 3.60 2.07 9.19
N ASP A 293 2.82 3.11 9.47
CA ASP A 293 1.62 3.53 8.72
C ASP A 293 0.40 2.62 9.00
N GLU A 294 -0.06 1.75 8.09
CA GLU A 294 -1.24 0.89 8.32
C GLU A 294 -0.86 -0.54 8.71
N GLY A 295 -1.16 -0.99 9.92
CA GLY A 295 -0.98 -2.39 10.35
C GLY A 295 -0.45 -2.52 11.77
N ASP A 296 -0.25 -3.75 12.26
CA ASP A 296 0.36 -3.99 13.58
C ASP A 296 1.90 -4.06 13.45
N ASP A 297 2.58 -2.91 13.56
CA ASP A 297 3.98 -2.75 13.15
C ASP A 297 5.03 -2.98 14.23
N HIS A 298 6.26 -3.29 13.80
CA HIS A 298 7.44 -3.49 14.66
C HIS A 298 8.62 -2.61 14.25
N LEU A 299 8.76 -1.46 14.91
CA LEU A 299 9.80 -0.46 14.62
C LEU A 299 10.96 -0.52 15.64
N LYS A 300 12.20 -0.48 15.15
CA LYS A 300 13.41 -0.40 15.97
C LYS A 300 14.42 0.61 15.43
N GLY A 301 14.66 1.70 16.17
CA GLY A 301 15.66 2.72 15.81
C GLY A 301 17.10 2.20 15.90
N HIS A 302 17.42 1.54 17.03
CA HIS A 302 18.70 0.94 17.41
C HIS A 302 19.76 1.92 17.91
N GLY A 303 20.20 2.91 17.14
CA GLY A 303 21.35 3.68 17.56
C GLY A 303 21.53 5.00 16.86
N GLY A 304 21.41 6.08 17.63
CA GLY A 304 21.28 7.46 17.20
C GLY A 304 19.98 8.01 17.79
N GLY A 305 19.68 9.30 17.60
CA GLY A 305 18.38 9.83 18.01
C GLY A 305 17.38 9.63 16.89
N ASP A 306 16.46 8.70 17.06
CA ASP A 306 15.56 8.19 16.03
C ASP A 306 14.13 8.76 16.19
N ASP A 307 13.38 8.82 15.09
CA ASP A 307 11.98 9.25 15.04
C ASP A 307 11.11 8.09 14.54
N LEU A 308 10.31 7.51 15.42
CA LEU A 308 9.49 6.32 15.17
C LEU A 308 8.01 6.68 15.30
N ASN A 309 7.24 6.48 14.23
CA ASN A 309 5.78 6.58 14.25
C ASN A 309 5.17 5.24 13.85
N GLY A 310 4.35 4.66 14.74
CA GLY A 310 3.63 3.41 14.52
C GLY A 310 2.58 3.57 13.44
N GLY A 311 1.56 4.39 13.72
CA GLY A 311 0.55 4.74 12.73
C GLY A 311 -0.82 4.25 13.19
N SER A 312 -1.50 3.45 12.39
CA SER A 312 -2.76 2.82 12.78
C SER A 312 -2.56 1.33 12.99
N GLY A 313 -2.98 0.81 14.14
CA GLY A 313 -2.78 -0.59 14.50
C GLY A 313 -2.26 -0.71 15.92
N ASN A 314 -1.79 -1.89 16.32
CA ASN A 314 -1.26 -2.13 17.65
C ASN A 314 0.26 -2.30 17.55
N ASP A 315 0.98 -1.21 17.70
CA ASP A 315 2.38 -1.14 17.29
C ASP A 315 3.36 -1.44 18.42
N MET A 316 4.56 -1.85 18.04
CA MET A 316 5.69 -2.04 18.95
C MET A 316 6.89 -1.21 18.51
N LEU A 317 7.13 -0.11 19.23
CA LEU A 317 8.22 0.84 18.96
C LEU A 317 9.35 0.69 19.98
N LYS A 318 10.60 0.68 19.51
CA LYS A 318 11.80 0.65 20.36
C LYS A 318 12.88 1.61 19.85
N GLY A 319 13.16 2.66 20.61
CA GLY A 319 14.22 3.63 20.28
C GLY A 319 15.61 3.02 20.37
N HIS A 320 15.91 2.40 21.52
CA HIS A 320 17.17 1.76 21.90
C HIS A 320 18.26 2.70 22.45
N ARG A 321 19.08 3.33 21.62
CA ARG A 321 20.23 4.13 22.10
C ARG A 321 20.19 5.48 21.44
N GLY A 322 20.13 6.53 22.24
CA GLY A 322 20.07 7.89 21.77
C GLY A 322 18.79 8.53 22.30
N ASP A 323 18.63 9.81 22.01
CA ASP A 323 17.47 10.56 22.46
C ASP A 323 16.40 10.40 21.37
N ASP A 324 15.42 9.53 21.62
CA ASP A 324 14.48 9.05 20.61
C ASP A 324 13.09 9.70 20.75
N MET A 325 12.38 9.88 19.63
CA MET A 325 10.98 10.30 19.57
C MET A 325 10.13 9.11 19.15
N LEU A 326 9.18 8.70 19.99
CA LEU A 326 8.30 7.56 19.73
C LEU A 326 6.82 8.00 19.78
N GLU A 327 6.08 7.76 18.70
CA GLU A 327 4.66 8.06 18.58
C GLU A 327 3.88 6.79 18.18
N GLY A 328 2.99 6.31 19.06
CA GLY A 328 2.14 5.14 18.79
C GLY A 328 0.97 5.44 17.86
N SER A 329 0.50 6.69 17.86
CA SER A 329 -0.62 7.16 17.03
C SER A 329 -1.97 6.52 17.40
N ALA A 330 -2.46 5.49 16.71
CA ALA A 330 -3.80 4.97 16.95
C ALA A 330 -3.82 3.44 17.13
N GLY A 331 -4.19 2.99 18.33
CA GLY A 331 -4.58 1.62 18.61
C GLY A 331 -4.20 1.16 20.00
N ARG A 332 -3.36 0.13 20.14
CA ARG A 332 -2.84 -0.27 21.46
C ARG A 332 -1.36 -0.52 21.31
N ASP A 333 -0.59 0.44 21.76
CA ASP A 333 0.81 0.49 21.40
C ASP A 333 1.71 0.14 22.59
N MET A 334 2.90 -0.33 22.26
CA MET A 334 3.97 -0.59 23.22
C MET A 334 5.22 0.19 22.80
N LEU A 335 5.50 1.27 23.52
CA LEU A 335 6.64 2.14 23.26
C LEU A 335 7.73 1.92 24.32
N LYS A 336 8.99 1.83 23.86
CA LYS A 336 10.17 1.69 24.73
C LYS A 336 11.31 2.58 24.26
N GLY A 337 11.62 3.63 25.00
CA GLY A 337 12.75 4.52 24.70
C GLY A 337 14.10 3.81 24.84
N HIS A 338 14.29 3.14 25.99
CA HIS A 338 15.48 2.42 26.44
C HIS A 338 16.59 3.28 27.05
N SER A 339 17.45 3.95 26.28
CA SER A 339 18.57 4.69 26.85
C SER A 339 18.85 5.96 26.07
N GLY A 340 18.96 7.06 26.80
CA GLY A 340 18.91 8.41 26.24
C GLY A 340 17.72 9.14 26.83
N ASP A 341 17.60 10.42 26.52
CA ASP A 341 16.47 11.24 26.99
C ASP A 341 15.36 11.14 25.93
N ASP A 342 14.34 10.31 26.19
CA ASP A 342 13.35 9.90 25.19
C ASP A 342 12.03 10.67 25.31
N VAL A 343 11.33 10.90 24.19
CA VAL A 343 9.99 11.50 24.14
C VAL A 343 8.99 10.46 23.64
N LEU A 344 7.98 10.13 24.46
CA LEU A 344 7.00 9.08 24.16
C LEU A 344 5.58 9.66 24.13
N THR A 345 4.89 9.47 22.99
CA THR A 345 3.47 9.80 22.81
C THR A 345 2.71 8.51 22.48
N GLY A 346 1.83 8.07 23.39
CA GLY A 346 1.01 6.86 23.16
C GLY A 346 -0.01 7.07 22.04
N GLY A 347 -0.72 8.20 22.07
CA GLY A 347 -1.78 8.52 21.12
C GLY A 347 -3.14 7.96 21.56
N ASN A 348 -4.01 7.67 20.61
CA ASN A 348 -5.33 7.12 20.90
C ASN A 348 -5.23 5.63 21.22
N GLY A 349 -5.56 5.23 22.44
CA GLY A 349 -5.43 3.82 22.75
C GLY A 349 -5.48 3.44 24.20
N ARG A 350 -4.85 2.30 24.47
CA ARG A 350 -4.55 1.87 25.83
C ARG A 350 -3.12 1.42 25.83
N ASP A 351 -2.22 2.36 26.01
CA ASP A 351 -0.84 2.15 25.62
C ASP A 351 0.03 1.76 26.81
N VAL A 352 1.16 1.15 26.50
CA VAL A 352 2.17 0.77 27.48
C VAL A 352 3.46 1.48 27.13
N LEU A 353 3.84 2.44 27.97
CA LEU A 353 4.99 3.29 27.76
C LEU A 353 6.08 2.93 28.78
N THR A 354 7.30 2.78 28.29
CA THR A 354 8.50 2.55 29.11
C THR A 354 9.58 3.53 28.64
N GLY A 355 9.95 4.50 29.48
CA GLY A 355 10.96 5.50 29.13
C GLY A 355 12.33 4.83 29.05
N GLY A 356 12.81 4.33 30.18
CA GLY A 356 14.04 3.58 30.29
C GLY A 356 15.04 4.31 31.16
N ALA A 357 16.18 4.68 30.61
CA ALA A 357 17.24 5.35 31.34
C ALA A 357 17.59 6.67 30.68
N GLY A 358 17.40 7.76 31.40
CA GLY A 358 17.56 9.11 30.89
C GLY A 358 16.52 10.00 31.55
N TRP A 359 16.31 11.18 30.99
CA TRP A 359 15.23 12.08 31.35
C TRP A 359 14.13 11.93 30.31
N ASP A 360 13.09 11.17 30.64
CA ASP A 360 12.07 10.82 29.66
C ASP A 360 10.84 11.74 29.78
N GLU A 361 10.27 12.14 28.65
CA GLU A 361 9.06 12.95 28.55
C GLU A 361 7.90 12.12 27.99
N PHE A 362 6.85 11.93 28.77
CA PHE A 362 5.61 11.28 28.35
C PHE A 362 4.58 12.35 27.96
N VAL A 363 4.29 12.44 26.66
CA VAL A 363 3.49 13.54 26.10
C VAL A 363 2.05 13.13 25.87
N TYR A 364 1.14 14.00 26.28
CA TYR A 364 -0.30 13.87 26.03
C TYR A 364 -0.84 15.12 25.33
N THR A 365 -1.55 14.93 24.22
CA THR A 365 -2.00 16.01 23.33
C THR A 365 -3.51 16.15 23.17
N ASP A 366 -4.28 15.12 23.51
CA ASP A 366 -5.75 15.14 23.57
C ASP A 366 -6.26 14.61 24.94
N MET A 367 -7.37 15.17 25.40
CA MET A 367 -8.12 14.76 26.59
C MET A 367 -8.85 13.40 26.42
N ARG A 368 -8.58 12.67 25.32
CA ARG A 368 -9.27 11.44 24.91
C ARG A 368 -8.33 10.32 24.46
N GLU A 369 -7.03 10.47 24.70
CA GLU A 369 -5.99 9.48 24.36
C GLU A 369 -6.19 8.13 25.07
N GLY A 370 -6.96 8.09 26.17
CA GLY A 370 -7.52 6.84 26.67
C GLY A 370 -6.93 6.40 27.99
N ARG A 371 -6.42 5.16 28.08
CA ARG A 371 -6.04 4.55 29.36
C ARG A 371 -4.68 3.89 29.32
N ASP A 372 -3.67 4.64 29.71
CA ASP A 372 -2.29 4.21 29.51
C ASP A 372 -1.63 3.76 30.79
N ARG A 373 -0.45 3.19 30.60
CA ARG A 373 0.38 2.69 31.68
C ARG A 373 1.83 3.03 31.40
N ILE A 374 2.40 3.85 32.28
CA ILE A 374 3.82 4.14 32.31
C ILE A 374 4.45 3.19 33.32
N THR A 375 5.43 2.41 32.89
CA THR A 375 5.90 1.24 33.68
C THR A 375 7.06 1.52 34.61
N ASP A 376 7.78 2.62 34.40
CA ASP A 376 9.07 2.89 35.03
C ASP A 376 9.32 4.37 35.33
N PHE A 377 8.26 5.19 35.42
CA PHE A 377 8.36 6.62 35.75
C PHE A 377 9.24 6.86 36.99
N GLU A 378 10.29 7.66 36.85
CA GLU A 378 11.22 8.07 37.91
C GLU A 378 10.96 9.54 38.32
N ASP A 379 10.34 9.69 39.51
CA ASP A 379 10.09 10.98 40.17
C ASP A 379 11.35 11.86 40.24
N GLY A 380 11.21 13.12 39.79
CA GLY A 380 12.30 14.10 39.72
C GLY A 380 13.31 13.90 38.59
N ILE A 381 13.08 12.93 37.70
CA ILE A 381 13.85 12.71 36.47
C ILE A 381 12.93 12.80 35.25
N ASP A 382 11.85 12.02 35.24
CA ASP A 382 10.90 11.97 34.13
C ASP A 382 9.81 13.05 34.26
N LEU A 383 9.18 13.38 33.14
CA LEU A 383 8.14 14.39 33.05
C LEU A 383 6.91 13.90 32.31
N ILE A 384 5.74 14.36 32.74
CA ILE A 384 4.47 14.21 32.01
C ILE A 384 4.10 15.56 31.38
N SER A 385 4.07 15.61 30.05
CA SER A 385 3.82 16.84 29.30
C SER A 385 2.35 16.96 28.93
N LEU A 386 1.70 18.01 29.43
CA LEU A 386 0.29 18.34 29.21
C LEU A 386 0.14 19.73 28.55
N ASN A 387 1.23 20.27 27.99
CA ASN A 387 1.35 21.66 27.52
C ASN A 387 0.29 22.11 26.49
N THR A 388 -0.21 21.15 25.71
CA THR A 388 -1.15 21.42 24.62
C THR A 388 -2.61 21.40 25.09
N LEU A 389 -2.86 20.97 26.33
CA LEU A 389 -4.19 20.74 26.88
C LEU A 389 -4.81 21.98 27.55
N GLY A 390 -4.00 23.03 27.80
CA GLY A 390 -4.46 24.30 28.37
C GLY A 390 -5.04 24.15 29.78
N MET A 391 -4.42 23.30 30.58
CA MET A 391 -4.81 22.91 31.93
C MET A 391 -3.71 23.25 32.92
N ASP A 392 -4.01 23.25 34.21
CA ASP A 392 -3.04 23.45 35.29
C ASP A 392 -2.99 22.22 36.22
N PHE A 393 -1.99 22.15 37.11
CA PHE A 393 -1.87 21.06 38.09
C PHE A 393 -3.11 20.86 38.97
N ALA A 394 -3.87 21.93 39.21
CA ALA A 394 -5.10 21.88 40.00
C ALA A 394 -6.26 21.14 39.29
N ASP A 395 -6.17 20.93 37.98
CA ASP A 395 -7.16 20.20 37.18
C ASP A 395 -6.94 18.68 37.21
N LEU A 396 -5.82 18.21 37.77
CA LEU A 396 -5.48 16.79 37.88
C LEU A 396 -6.15 16.12 39.08
N SER A 397 -6.68 14.92 38.86
CA SER A 397 -7.07 14.00 39.94
C SER A 397 -5.99 12.94 40.11
N ILE A 398 -5.23 13.00 41.20
CA ILE A 398 -4.15 12.07 41.52
C ILE A 398 -4.54 11.21 42.73
N SER A 399 -4.49 9.89 42.60
CA SER A 399 -4.88 8.95 43.67
C SER A 399 -4.09 7.64 43.64
N ASP A 400 -3.95 6.98 44.78
CA ASP A 400 -3.34 5.65 44.84
C ASP A 400 -4.22 4.60 44.15
N ALA A 401 -3.58 3.72 43.39
CA ALA A 401 -4.14 2.54 42.78
C ALA A 401 -3.37 1.28 43.22
N ALA A 402 -3.89 0.10 42.86
CA ALA A 402 -3.35 -1.18 43.31
C ALA A 402 -1.87 -1.45 42.91
N ARG A 403 -1.33 -0.68 41.95
CA ARG A 403 0.02 -0.89 41.38
C ARG A 403 0.86 0.39 41.30
N GLY A 404 0.40 1.48 41.90
CA GLY A 404 1.06 2.80 41.84
C GLY A 404 0.03 3.92 41.80
N ALA A 405 0.36 5.04 41.16
CA ALA A 405 -0.46 6.25 41.14
C ALA A 405 -1.33 6.29 39.89
N ARG A 406 -2.57 6.76 40.04
CA ARG A 406 -3.47 7.07 38.94
C ARG A 406 -3.61 8.58 38.81
N VAL A 407 -3.26 9.09 37.63
CA VAL A 407 -3.48 10.49 37.23
C VAL A 407 -4.66 10.50 36.26
N GLU A 408 -5.65 11.35 36.51
CA GLU A 408 -6.85 11.47 35.67
C GLU A 408 -7.11 12.92 35.30
N PHE A 409 -7.42 13.14 34.02
CA PHE A 409 -7.83 14.42 33.45
C PHE A 409 -8.72 14.17 32.23
N GLY A 410 -9.78 14.96 32.05
CA GLY A 410 -10.74 14.74 30.97
C GLY A 410 -11.30 13.31 30.97
N ASN A 411 -11.14 12.60 29.85
CA ASN A 411 -11.46 11.17 29.73
C ASN A 411 -10.20 10.28 29.70
N THR A 412 -9.02 10.85 29.95
CA THR A 412 -7.73 10.15 29.96
C THR A 412 -7.39 9.71 31.38
N SER A 413 -6.78 8.53 31.51
CA SER A 413 -6.27 8.02 32.79
C SER A 413 -4.94 7.33 32.62
N ILE A 414 -3.93 7.80 33.34
CA ILE A 414 -2.57 7.28 33.33
C ILE A 414 -2.34 6.49 34.62
N LEU A 415 -1.83 5.26 34.50
CA LEU A 415 -1.31 4.50 35.64
C LEU A 415 0.22 4.55 35.63
N LEU A 416 0.82 5.19 36.63
CA LEU A 416 2.26 5.16 36.89
C LEU A 416 2.55 3.95 37.78
N GLU A 417 3.15 2.89 37.24
CA GLU A 417 3.47 1.70 38.03
C GLU A 417 4.65 1.95 38.97
N GLY A 418 4.52 1.54 40.23
CA GLY A 418 5.59 1.64 41.23
C GLY A 418 5.75 3.01 41.91
N VAL A 419 5.03 4.04 41.46
CA VAL A 419 5.01 5.40 42.04
C VAL A 419 3.77 5.58 42.90
N MET A 420 3.85 6.21 44.07
CA MET A 420 2.70 6.51 44.93
C MET A 420 2.20 7.94 44.71
N ALA A 421 0.92 8.20 44.98
CA ALA A 421 0.32 9.50 44.68
C ALA A 421 0.93 10.66 45.48
N ASP A 422 1.49 10.40 46.66
CA ASP A 422 2.13 11.41 47.51
C ASP A 422 3.58 11.74 47.11
N GLN A 423 4.12 11.03 46.13
CA GLN A 423 5.43 11.31 45.54
C GLN A 423 5.34 12.36 44.43
N LEU A 424 4.17 12.49 43.78
CA LEU A 424 3.99 13.40 42.67
C LEU A 424 3.71 14.82 43.13
N ASP A 425 4.37 15.79 42.52
CA ASP A 425 4.10 17.21 42.68
C ASP A 425 4.06 17.95 41.34
N GLN A 426 3.92 19.28 41.37
CA GLN A 426 3.79 20.08 40.15
C GLN A 426 5.02 20.00 39.23
N SER A 427 6.21 19.67 39.76
CA SER A 427 7.44 19.61 38.99
C SER A 427 7.55 18.38 38.08
N ASP A 428 6.75 17.34 38.33
CA ASP A 428 6.64 16.15 37.47
C ASP A 428 5.81 16.40 36.19
N PHE A 429 5.20 17.59 36.07
CA PHE A 429 4.28 17.92 34.99
C PHE A 429 4.68 19.21 34.28
N ILE A 430 4.46 19.24 32.96
CA ILE A 430 4.61 20.43 32.12
C ILE A 430 3.23 20.88 31.64
N PHE A 431 2.91 22.18 31.76
CA PHE A 431 1.59 22.78 31.43
C PHE A 431 1.69 23.96 30.46
#